data_AF-A0A522C0Y4-F1
#
_entry.id   AF-A0A522C0Y4-F1
#
_cell.length_a   1.000
_cell.length_b   1.000
_cell.length_c   1.000
_cell.angle_alpha   90.00
_cell.angle_beta   90.00
_cell.angle_gamma   90.00
#
_symmetry.space_group_name_H-M   'P 1'
#
loop_
_entity.id
_entity.type
_entity.pdbx_description
1 polymer ?
#
loop_
_entity_poly.entity_id
_entity_poly.type
_entity_poly.pdbx_seq_one_letter_code
_entity_poly.pdbx_strand_id
1 'polypeptide(L)'
;MTEEREEIQSLHDEIKRLRKTLSELTPSLEALLKRRGFRVYKKEPSDDLIIPHKKFLNSFYEIMKRYSFRLFLRDVIKHQDYFTMEQVTKYATSDVTDSYIAFLLSVKLIETAGARGFRLKKRPIKSFGETLEWFLCEIFKREFSAEAAWGVKFKRLGVGGDYDLIAKIDGSILYMEVKSSPPKQIYANEISTFFDRVFDLSPEVAVFFMDTELRMKDKIVPMFEEELRKRLLSPPPVLRLEKELFHIWDKIFIINARDSITNNIEKALVRYFRAGAKIHSS
;
A
#
# COMPACT_ATOMS: atom_id res chain seq x y z
N MET A 1 -27.37 -36.80 -6.10
CA MET A 1 -26.55 -36.49 -4.90
C MET A 1 -25.14 -37.08 -4.95
N THR A 2 -24.94 -38.32 -5.41
CA THR A 2 -23.60 -38.94 -5.49
C THR A 2 -22.81 -38.44 -6.70
N GLU A 3 -23.43 -38.36 -7.88
CA GLU A 3 -22.81 -37.80 -9.10
C GLU A 3 -22.42 -36.33 -8.95
N GLU A 4 -23.28 -35.47 -8.39
CA GLU A 4 -22.93 -34.06 -8.11
C GLU A 4 -21.71 -33.93 -7.17
N ARG A 5 -21.56 -34.84 -6.20
CA ARG A 5 -20.40 -34.82 -5.30
C ARG A 5 -19.12 -35.28 -6.00
N GLU A 6 -19.22 -36.26 -6.88
CA GLU A 6 -18.10 -36.74 -7.70
C GLU A 6 -17.66 -35.69 -8.72
N GLU A 7 -18.61 -34.99 -9.35
CA GLU A 7 -18.34 -33.90 -10.27
C GLU A 7 -17.70 -32.70 -9.56
N ILE A 8 -18.22 -32.30 -8.39
CA ILE A 8 -17.61 -31.26 -7.55
C ILE A 8 -16.17 -31.64 -7.14
N GLN A 9 -15.94 -32.91 -6.79
CA GLN A 9 -14.61 -33.38 -6.41
C GLN A 9 -13.63 -33.35 -7.60
N SER A 10 -14.06 -33.82 -8.78
CA SER A 10 -13.29 -33.75 -10.02
C SER A 10 -12.92 -32.31 -10.40
N LEU A 11 -13.87 -31.38 -10.27
CA LEU A 11 -13.62 -29.95 -10.51
C LEU A 11 -12.61 -29.37 -9.51
N HIS A 12 -12.68 -29.74 -8.23
CA HIS A 12 -11.69 -29.31 -7.23
C HIS A 12 -10.28 -29.82 -7.54
N ASP A 13 -10.17 -31.07 -7.99
CA ASP A 13 -8.88 -31.68 -8.33
C ASP A 13 -8.28 -31.06 -9.60
N GLU A 14 -9.10 -30.75 -10.61
CA GLU A 14 -8.64 -30.04 -11.80
C GLU A 14 -8.24 -28.59 -11.49
N ILE A 15 -9.01 -27.87 -10.65
CA ILE A 15 -8.63 -26.54 -10.14
C ILE A 15 -7.27 -26.61 -9.42
N LYS A 16 -7.05 -27.65 -8.60
CA LYS A 16 -5.80 -27.85 -7.88
C LYS A 16 -4.64 -28.10 -8.85
N ARG A 17 -4.84 -28.91 -9.89
CA ARG A 17 -3.85 -29.17 -10.94
C ARG A 17 -3.50 -27.91 -11.73
N LEU A 18 -4.51 -27.16 -12.20
CA LEU A 18 -4.31 -25.91 -12.93
C LEU A 18 -3.57 -24.86 -12.09
N ARG A 19 -3.91 -24.72 -10.81
CA ARG A 19 -3.16 -23.86 -9.88
C ARG A 19 -1.70 -24.29 -9.75
N LYS A 20 -1.43 -25.59 -9.69
CA LYS A 20 -0.06 -26.12 -9.63
C LYS A 20 0.70 -25.79 -10.91
N THR A 21 0.15 -26.07 -12.08
CA THR A 21 0.78 -25.75 -13.38
C THR A 21 1.01 -24.24 -13.55
N LEU A 22 0.05 -23.39 -13.15
CA LEU A 22 0.23 -21.93 -13.20
C LEU A 22 1.34 -21.44 -12.26
N SER A 23 1.46 -22.06 -11.08
CA SER A 23 2.55 -21.77 -10.13
C SER A 23 3.93 -22.26 -10.61
N GLU A 24 3.96 -23.27 -11.47
CA GLU A 24 5.18 -23.76 -12.13
C GLU A 24 5.57 -22.86 -13.31
N LEU A 25 4.59 -22.26 -14.01
CA LEU A 25 4.81 -21.39 -15.16
C LEU A 25 5.31 -19.98 -14.80
N THR A 26 5.06 -19.49 -13.58
CA THR A 26 5.60 -18.19 -13.14
C THR A 26 6.24 -18.30 -11.74
N PRO A 27 7.52 -17.92 -11.57
CA PRO A 27 8.20 -18.02 -10.27
C PRO A 27 7.46 -17.18 -9.22
N SER A 28 7.36 -17.67 -7.98
CA SER A 28 6.77 -16.90 -6.87
C SER A 28 7.51 -15.60 -6.59
N LEU A 29 6.88 -14.66 -5.88
CA LEU A 29 7.53 -13.42 -5.47
C LEU A 29 8.82 -13.70 -4.68
N GLU A 30 8.80 -14.69 -3.77
CA GLU A 30 9.98 -15.09 -3.02
C GLU A 30 11.09 -15.63 -3.91
N ALA A 31 10.77 -16.41 -4.95
CA ALA A 31 11.76 -16.87 -5.91
C ALA A 31 12.37 -15.73 -6.73
N LEU A 32 11.54 -14.76 -7.16
CA LEU A 32 12.00 -13.56 -7.87
C LEU A 32 12.93 -12.70 -7.00
N LEU A 33 12.61 -12.54 -5.72
CA LEU A 33 13.44 -11.83 -4.75
C LEU A 33 14.77 -12.56 -4.51
N LYS A 34 14.72 -13.88 -4.30
CA LYS A 34 15.90 -14.72 -4.06
C LYS A 34 16.89 -14.66 -5.22
N ARG A 35 16.42 -14.61 -6.47
CA ARG A 35 17.26 -14.45 -7.67
C ARG A 35 18.04 -13.13 -7.70
N ARG A 36 17.50 -12.08 -7.07
CA ARG A 36 18.16 -10.78 -6.89
C ARG A 36 19.00 -10.69 -5.60
N GLY A 37 19.18 -11.80 -4.89
CA GLY A 37 19.93 -11.85 -3.62
C GLY A 37 19.11 -11.48 -2.38
N PHE A 38 17.80 -11.30 -2.50
CA PHE A 38 16.93 -10.92 -1.39
C PHE A 38 16.25 -12.14 -0.77
N ARG A 39 16.49 -12.36 0.53
CA ARG A 39 15.79 -13.40 1.31
C ARG A 39 14.93 -12.74 2.37
N VAL A 40 13.61 -12.92 2.26
CA VAL A 40 12.64 -12.42 3.23
C VAL A 40 12.89 -13.12 4.57
N TYR A 41 13.03 -12.33 5.63
CA TYR A 41 13.21 -12.83 6.99
C TYR A 41 12.00 -12.54 7.88
N LYS A 42 11.40 -11.36 7.72
CA LYS A 42 10.17 -10.97 8.39
C LYS A 42 9.29 -10.23 7.39
N LYS A 43 7.98 -10.37 7.51
CA LYS A 43 6.98 -9.60 6.78
C LYS A 43 5.71 -9.53 7.62
N GLU A 44 4.84 -8.59 7.29
CA GLU A 44 3.51 -8.43 7.86
C GLU A 44 3.56 -8.30 9.41
N PRO A 45 4.31 -7.31 9.95
CA PRO A 45 4.36 -7.08 11.38
C PRO A 45 2.94 -6.80 11.93
N SER A 46 2.63 -7.28 13.13
CA SER A 46 1.30 -7.11 13.73
C SER A 46 1.26 -6.12 14.89
N ASP A 47 2.40 -5.50 15.20
CA ASP A 47 2.62 -4.80 16.47
C ASP A 47 1.82 -3.49 16.52
N ASP A 48 1.91 -2.63 15.51
CA ASP A 48 1.19 -1.35 15.42
C ASP A 48 -0.05 -1.40 14.50
N LEU A 49 -0.46 -2.60 14.07
CA LEU A 49 -1.58 -2.81 13.17
C LEU A 49 -2.96 -2.61 13.84
N ILE A 50 -3.84 -1.82 13.22
CA ILE A 50 -5.26 -1.64 13.59
C ILE A 50 -6.14 -2.35 12.57
N ILE A 51 -6.52 -3.57 12.89
CA ILE A 51 -7.47 -4.36 12.10
C ILE A 51 -8.52 -4.98 13.02
N PRO A 52 -9.79 -5.03 12.59
CA PRO A 52 -10.81 -5.73 13.35
C PRO A 52 -10.65 -7.26 13.21
N HIS A 53 -11.46 -8.02 13.94
CA HIS A 53 -11.54 -9.46 13.75
C HIS A 53 -11.85 -9.84 12.30
N LYS A 54 -11.34 -11.00 11.85
CA LYS A 54 -11.44 -11.51 10.47
C LYS A 54 -12.81 -11.33 9.81
N LYS A 55 -13.90 -11.58 10.56
CA LYS A 55 -15.28 -11.46 10.07
C LYS A 55 -15.69 -10.04 9.62
N PHE A 56 -14.97 -9.01 10.06
CA PHE A 56 -15.23 -7.60 9.72
C PHE A 56 -14.20 -7.03 8.74
N LEU A 57 -13.23 -7.82 8.26
CA LEU A 57 -12.15 -7.31 7.40
C LEU A 57 -12.68 -6.76 6.08
N ASN A 58 -13.71 -7.37 5.49
CA ASN A 58 -14.28 -6.89 4.23
C ASN A 58 -14.93 -5.51 4.39
N SER A 59 -15.77 -5.31 5.42
CA SER A 59 -16.36 -4.00 5.70
C SER A 59 -15.30 -2.95 6.06
N PHE A 60 -14.24 -3.36 6.77
CA PHE A 60 -13.13 -2.48 7.10
C PHE A 60 -12.31 -2.07 5.86
N TYR A 61 -12.04 -3.02 4.97
CA TYR A 61 -11.40 -2.76 3.69
C TYR A 61 -12.21 -1.76 2.84
N GLU A 62 -13.53 -1.94 2.74
CA GLU A 62 -14.37 -1.04 1.95
C GLU A 62 -14.41 0.39 2.51
N ILE A 63 -14.50 0.55 3.83
CA ILE A 63 -14.48 1.91 4.42
C ILE A 63 -13.09 2.56 4.32
N MET A 64 -12.01 1.77 4.37
CA MET A 64 -10.63 2.24 4.22
C MET A 64 -10.35 2.85 2.84
N LYS A 65 -11.16 2.55 1.81
CA LYS A 65 -11.10 3.22 0.50
C LYS A 65 -11.38 4.73 0.61
N ARG A 66 -12.13 5.17 1.63
CA ARG A 66 -12.46 6.59 1.86
C ARG A 66 -11.29 7.33 2.50
N TYR A 67 -10.78 8.36 1.84
CA TYR A 67 -9.69 9.19 2.38
C TYR A 67 -10.05 9.86 3.71
N SER A 68 -11.28 10.37 3.85
CA SER A 68 -11.77 10.96 5.10
C SER A 68 -11.78 9.98 6.27
N PHE A 69 -12.07 8.69 6.04
CA PHE A 69 -11.99 7.67 7.08
C PHE A 69 -10.54 7.44 7.53
N ARG A 70 -9.58 7.42 6.60
CA ARG A 70 -8.15 7.28 6.95
C ARG A 70 -7.60 8.50 7.70
N LEU A 71 -8.11 9.71 7.42
CA LEU A 71 -7.80 10.90 8.22
C LEU A 71 -8.40 10.81 9.63
N PHE A 72 -9.67 10.41 9.73
CA PHE A 72 -10.34 10.18 11.00
C PHE A 72 -9.60 9.14 11.86
N LEU A 73 -9.18 8.01 11.28
CA LEU A 73 -8.46 6.98 12.03
C LEU A 73 -7.09 7.48 12.54
N ARG A 74 -6.41 8.35 11.77
CA ARG A 74 -5.19 9.03 12.22
C ARG A 74 -5.44 9.89 13.47
N ASP A 75 -6.54 10.64 13.51
CA ASP A 75 -6.92 11.43 14.70
C ASP A 75 -7.29 10.53 15.89
N VAL A 76 -8.00 9.42 15.64
CA VAL A 76 -8.30 8.41 16.69
C VAL A 76 -7.00 7.82 17.28
N ILE A 77 -6.00 7.51 16.46
CA ILE A 77 -4.69 7.01 16.94
C ILE A 77 -3.98 8.06 17.81
N LYS A 78 -4.02 9.33 17.39
CA LYS A 78 -3.43 10.43 18.13
C LYS A 78 -4.07 10.61 19.51
N HIS A 79 -5.37 10.35 19.63
CA HIS A 79 -6.16 10.48 20.86
C HIS A 79 -6.61 9.11 21.43
N GLN A 80 -5.79 8.08 21.23
CA GLN A 80 -6.17 6.67 21.45
C GLN A 80 -6.64 6.31 22.87
N ASP A 81 -6.12 6.98 23.90
CA ASP A 81 -6.48 6.70 25.29
C ASP A 81 -7.85 7.26 25.67
N TYR A 82 -8.24 8.38 25.05
CA TYR A 82 -9.53 9.04 25.23
C TYR A 82 -9.75 10.08 24.13
N PHE A 83 -10.86 9.96 23.41
CA PHE A 83 -11.32 10.99 22.48
C PHE A 83 -12.84 11.20 22.55
N THR A 84 -13.27 12.42 22.26
CA THR A 84 -14.67 12.77 22.02
C THR A 84 -14.92 13.01 20.54
N MET A 85 -16.19 13.10 20.14
CA MET A 85 -16.59 13.39 18.76
C MET A 85 -15.94 14.68 18.25
N GLU A 86 -15.94 15.75 19.06
CA GLU A 86 -15.43 17.06 18.68
C GLU A 86 -13.92 17.03 18.37
N GLN A 87 -13.16 16.16 19.03
CA GLN A 87 -11.71 16.02 18.84
C GLN A 87 -11.34 15.35 17.50
N VAL A 88 -12.25 14.56 16.93
CA VAL A 88 -12.01 13.75 15.71
C VAL A 88 -12.85 14.20 14.50
N THR A 89 -13.61 15.29 14.63
CA THR A 89 -14.46 15.86 13.55
C THR A 89 -13.67 16.76 12.59
N LYS A 90 -12.35 16.92 12.77
CA LYS A 90 -11.55 17.93 12.04
C LYS A 90 -11.61 17.81 10.51
N TYR A 91 -11.77 16.59 9.98
CA TYR A 91 -11.64 16.30 8.55
C TYR A 91 -12.94 15.77 7.91
N ALA A 92 -14.05 15.78 8.63
CA ALA A 92 -15.34 15.29 8.17
C ALA A 92 -16.48 16.08 8.82
N THR A 93 -17.70 15.96 8.29
CA THR A 93 -18.88 16.52 8.98
C THR A 93 -19.18 15.73 10.25
N SER A 94 -19.96 16.31 11.18
CA SER A 94 -20.38 15.61 12.39
C SER A 94 -21.11 14.31 12.06
N ASP A 95 -22.03 14.31 11.09
CA ASP A 95 -22.78 13.11 10.69
C ASP A 95 -21.87 12.00 10.16
N VAL A 96 -20.87 12.35 9.36
CA VAL A 96 -19.89 11.38 8.84
C VAL A 96 -19.03 10.84 9.98
N THR A 97 -18.59 11.72 10.88
CA THR A 97 -17.79 11.34 12.06
C THR A 97 -18.56 10.39 12.98
N ASP A 98 -19.85 10.65 13.21
CA ASP A 98 -20.74 9.78 13.97
C ASP A 98 -20.83 8.39 13.34
N SER A 99 -21.04 8.35 12.01
CA SER A 99 -21.09 7.09 11.27
C SER A 99 -19.78 6.29 11.38
N TYR A 100 -18.63 6.97 11.44
CA TYR A 100 -17.32 6.34 11.61
C TYR A 100 -17.10 5.81 13.03
N ILE A 101 -17.54 6.55 14.05
CA ILE A 101 -17.50 6.09 15.45
C ILE A 101 -18.42 4.86 15.62
N ALA A 102 -19.65 4.94 15.12
CA ALA A 102 -20.61 3.84 15.14
C ALA A 102 -20.04 2.59 14.44
N PHE A 103 -19.40 2.79 13.28
CA PHE A 103 -18.71 1.71 12.58
C PHE A 103 -17.58 1.10 13.44
N LEU A 104 -16.66 1.90 13.98
CA LEU A 104 -15.55 1.40 14.81
C LEU A 104 -16.04 0.65 16.07
N LEU A 105 -17.14 1.07 16.68
CA LEU A 105 -17.79 0.36 17.78
C LEU A 105 -18.33 -1.00 17.31
N SER A 106 -19.03 -1.04 16.17
CA SER A 106 -19.64 -2.25 15.62
C SER A 106 -18.58 -3.33 15.29
N VAL A 107 -17.42 -2.92 14.80
CA VAL A 107 -16.28 -3.82 14.49
C VAL A 107 -15.35 -4.05 15.68
N LYS A 108 -15.68 -3.49 16.86
CA LYS A 108 -14.97 -3.64 18.13
C LYS A 108 -13.53 -3.12 18.10
N LEU A 109 -13.24 -2.07 17.33
CA LEU A 109 -11.93 -1.39 17.35
C LEU A 109 -11.81 -0.35 18.46
N ILE A 110 -12.94 0.27 18.83
CA ILE A 110 -13.05 1.19 19.97
C ILE A 110 -14.05 0.69 21.00
N GLU A 111 -14.02 1.30 22.18
CA GLU A 111 -15.02 1.15 23.23
C GLU A 111 -15.37 2.50 23.86
N THR A 112 -16.54 2.56 24.49
CA THR A 112 -16.96 3.72 25.28
C THR A 112 -16.08 3.89 26.50
N ALA A 113 -15.66 5.12 26.77
CA ALA A 113 -14.89 5.54 27.92
C ALA A 113 -15.64 6.69 28.62
N GLY A 114 -16.40 6.36 29.67
CA GLY A 114 -17.29 7.31 30.34
C GLY A 114 -18.55 7.64 29.54
N ALA A 115 -19.21 8.76 29.88
CA ALA A 115 -20.53 9.10 29.32
C ALA A 115 -20.50 9.58 27.86
N ARG A 116 -19.39 10.19 27.41
CA ARG A 116 -19.28 10.83 26.09
C ARG A 116 -17.96 10.56 25.36
N GLY A 117 -17.09 9.74 25.94
CA GLY A 117 -15.76 9.46 25.42
C GLY A 117 -15.66 8.08 24.79
N PHE A 118 -14.63 7.91 23.98
CA PHE A 118 -14.24 6.66 23.34
C PHE A 118 -12.74 6.42 23.49
N ARG A 119 -12.28 5.19 23.35
CA ARG A 119 -10.86 4.84 23.32
C ARG A 119 -10.58 3.64 22.41
N LEU A 120 -9.37 3.55 21.87
CA LEU A 120 -8.93 2.36 21.14
C LEU A 120 -8.81 1.16 22.09
N LYS A 121 -9.27 -0.01 21.66
CA LYS A 121 -9.13 -1.25 22.44
C LYS A 121 -7.69 -1.76 22.47
N LYS A 122 -7.04 -1.78 21.31
CA LYS A 122 -5.62 -2.12 21.18
C LYS A 122 -4.81 -0.83 21.31
N ARG A 123 -3.94 -0.77 22.31
CA ARG A 123 -3.05 0.35 22.60
C ARG A 123 -1.79 -0.14 23.33
N PRO A 124 -0.62 0.51 23.18
CA PRO A 124 -0.40 1.68 22.33
C PRO A 124 -0.34 1.32 20.84
N ILE A 125 -0.82 2.22 19.98
CA ILE A 125 -0.56 2.21 18.53
C ILE A 125 0.32 3.41 18.20
N LYS A 126 1.50 3.17 17.63
CA LYS A 126 2.46 4.25 17.35
C LYS A 126 2.06 5.10 16.15
N SER A 127 1.55 4.49 15.10
CA SER A 127 1.23 5.21 13.86
C SER A 127 0.17 4.50 13.01
N PHE A 128 -0.37 5.21 12.03
CA PHE A 128 -1.26 4.66 11.01
C PHE A 128 -0.51 3.89 9.89
N GLY A 129 0.83 3.99 9.83
CA GLY A 129 1.65 3.47 8.73
C GLY A 129 1.40 2.00 8.42
N GLU A 130 1.55 1.11 9.41
CA GLU A 130 1.34 -0.34 9.23
C GLU A 130 -0.07 -0.69 8.75
N THR A 131 -1.09 0.07 9.20
CA THR A 131 -2.48 -0.16 8.76
C THR A 131 -2.69 0.29 7.31
N LEU A 132 -2.02 1.36 6.89
CA LEU A 132 -2.04 1.82 5.51
C LEU A 132 -1.30 0.86 4.58
N GLU A 133 -0.14 0.34 5.00
CA GLU A 133 0.61 -0.69 4.28
C GLU A 133 -0.22 -1.97 4.09
N TRP A 134 -0.86 -2.45 5.15
CA TRP A 134 -1.81 -3.56 5.07
C TRP A 134 -2.94 -3.28 4.05
N PHE A 135 -3.54 -2.09 4.10
CA PHE A 135 -4.63 -1.71 3.21
C PHE A 135 -4.20 -1.69 1.74
N LEU A 136 -3.03 -1.13 1.44
CA LEU A 136 -2.47 -1.15 0.08
C LEU A 136 -2.15 -2.58 -0.37
N CYS A 137 -1.63 -3.42 0.52
CA CYS A 137 -1.41 -4.84 0.25
C CYS A 137 -2.72 -5.55 -0.11
N GLU A 138 -3.82 -5.25 0.59
CA GLU A 138 -5.14 -5.78 0.28
C GLU A 138 -5.68 -5.28 -1.07
N ILE A 139 -5.39 -4.04 -1.47
CA ILE A 139 -5.72 -3.56 -2.83
C ILE A 139 -5.02 -4.42 -3.88
N PHE A 140 -3.71 -4.67 -3.74
CA PHE A 140 -2.98 -5.53 -4.67
C PHE A 140 -3.55 -6.96 -4.72
N LYS A 141 -3.85 -7.54 -3.57
CA LYS A 141 -4.41 -8.90 -3.48
C LYS A 141 -5.82 -9.01 -4.08
N ARG A 142 -6.69 -8.04 -3.78
CA ARG A 142 -8.13 -8.10 -4.12
C ARG A 142 -8.44 -7.57 -5.51
N GLU A 143 -7.87 -6.43 -5.86
CA GLU A 143 -8.24 -5.70 -7.07
C GLU A 143 -7.33 -6.08 -8.26
N PHE A 144 -6.09 -6.52 -7.98
CA PHE A 144 -5.11 -6.88 -9.01
C PHE A 144 -4.69 -8.35 -9.01
N SER A 145 -5.29 -9.18 -8.12
CA SER A 145 -4.95 -10.61 -7.97
C SER A 145 -3.44 -10.87 -7.82
N ALA A 146 -2.71 -9.93 -7.21
CA ALA A 146 -1.27 -9.96 -7.11
C ALA A 146 -0.81 -10.70 -5.85
N GLU A 147 0.30 -11.43 -5.95
CA GLU A 147 1.03 -11.89 -4.77
C GLU A 147 1.72 -10.67 -4.14
N ALA A 148 1.33 -10.28 -2.93
CA ALA A 148 1.86 -9.09 -2.27
C ALA A 148 2.15 -9.35 -0.78
N ALA A 149 3.16 -8.65 -0.27
CA ALA A 149 3.56 -8.62 1.13
C ALA A 149 3.89 -7.19 1.54
N TRP A 150 3.75 -6.89 2.83
CA TRP A 150 4.02 -5.57 3.40
C TRP A 150 4.93 -5.66 4.63
N GLY A 151 5.55 -4.55 5.03
CA GLY A 151 6.51 -4.49 6.13
C GLY A 151 7.64 -5.51 6.01
N VAL A 152 8.19 -5.68 4.80
CA VAL A 152 9.12 -6.75 4.43
C VAL A 152 10.54 -6.40 4.88
N LYS A 153 11.18 -7.31 5.60
CA LYS A 153 12.58 -7.21 6.03
C LYS A 153 13.42 -8.30 5.38
N PHE A 154 14.58 -7.92 4.83
CA PHE A 154 15.52 -8.83 4.19
C PHE A 154 16.73 -9.13 5.08
N LYS A 155 17.23 -10.38 5.03
CA LYS A 155 18.51 -10.76 5.63
C LYS A 155 19.67 -10.36 4.71
N ARG A 156 20.37 -9.26 5.00
CA ARG A 156 21.54 -8.79 4.22
C ARG A 156 22.38 -7.74 4.97
N LEU A 157 23.60 -7.50 4.48
CA LEU A 157 24.58 -6.52 5.01
C LEU A 157 24.56 -5.15 4.29
N GLY A 158 23.75 -4.98 3.23
CA GLY A 158 23.67 -3.74 2.41
C GLY A 158 22.78 -2.64 3.00
N VAL A 159 22.09 -1.86 2.13
CA VAL A 159 21.04 -0.88 2.54
C VAL A 159 20.06 -1.59 3.48
N GLY A 160 20.09 -1.18 4.75
CA GLY A 160 19.21 -1.71 5.79
C GLY A 160 17.81 -1.12 5.68
N GLY A 161 16.89 -1.62 6.52
CA GLY A 161 15.56 -1.07 6.67
C GLY A 161 14.45 -1.93 6.05
N ASP A 162 13.24 -1.50 6.34
CA ASP A 162 12.01 -2.20 5.96
C ASP A 162 11.57 -1.72 4.57
N TYR A 163 10.99 -2.64 3.79
CA TYR A 163 10.33 -2.37 2.53
C TYR A 163 8.83 -2.39 2.77
N ASP A 164 8.18 -1.24 2.66
CA ASP A 164 6.78 -1.05 3.07
C ASP A 164 5.84 -2.01 2.33
N LEU A 165 5.98 -2.14 1.00
CA LEU A 165 5.19 -3.09 0.21
C LEU A 165 5.95 -3.63 -0.99
N ILE A 166 5.85 -4.94 -1.21
CA ILE A 166 6.37 -5.63 -2.40
C ILE A 166 5.27 -6.49 -2.99
N ALA A 167 5.08 -6.41 -4.32
CA ALA A 167 4.13 -7.23 -5.06
C ALA A 167 4.77 -7.86 -6.30
N LYS A 168 4.20 -8.97 -6.76
CA LYS A 168 4.47 -9.57 -8.07
C LYS A 168 3.31 -9.25 -9.01
N ILE A 169 3.60 -8.54 -10.10
CA ILE A 169 2.65 -8.23 -11.17
C ILE A 169 3.19 -8.85 -12.46
N ASP A 170 2.53 -9.87 -12.99
CA ASP A 170 2.91 -10.54 -14.26
C ASP A 170 4.41 -10.94 -14.36
N GLY A 171 4.97 -11.45 -13.25
CA GLY A 171 6.38 -11.84 -13.17
C GLY A 171 7.36 -10.70 -12.85
N SER A 172 6.90 -9.45 -12.90
CA SER A 172 7.64 -8.26 -12.49
C SER A 172 7.50 -8.01 -10.99
N ILE A 173 8.57 -7.53 -10.36
CA ILE A 173 8.56 -7.01 -8.99
C ILE A 173 8.10 -5.57 -9.03
N LEU A 174 7.07 -5.28 -8.23
CA LEU A 174 6.67 -3.95 -7.84
C LEU A 174 7.13 -3.70 -6.40
N TYR A 175 7.80 -2.58 -6.17
CA TYR A 175 8.07 -2.04 -4.84
C TYR A 175 7.29 -0.75 -4.64
N MET A 176 6.67 -0.59 -3.48
CA MET A 176 5.98 0.61 -3.09
C MET A 176 6.48 1.10 -1.74
N GLU A 177 6.93 2.35 -1.69
CA GLU A 177 7.16 3.11 -0.46
C GLU A 177 5.86 3.84 -0.09
N VAL A 178 5.48 3.78 1.18
CA VAL A 178 4.19 4.23 1.68
C VAL A 178 4.38 5.34 2.69
N LYS A 179 3.81 6.52 2.42
CA LYS A 179 3.84 7.65 3.34
C LYS A 179 2.43 8.03 3.78
N SER A 180 2.16 7.84 5.06
CA SER A 180 0.90 8.28 5.69
C SER A 180 0.90 9.78 6.06
N SER A 181 2.03 10.47 5.92
CA SER A 181 2.19 11.89 6.25
C SER A 181 1.91 12.79 5.04
N PRO A 182 1.42 14.03 5.25
CA PRO A 182 1.22 14.98 4.16
C PRO A 182 2.55 15.46 3.57
N PRO A 183 2.56 16.02 2.34
CA PRO A 183 3.78 16.49 1.66
C PRO A 183 4.66 17.40 2.52
N LYS A 184 4.06 18.29 3.31
CA LYS A 184 4.80 19.22 4.19
C LYS A 184 5.70 18.51 5.21
N GLN A 185 5.42 17.26 5.58
CA GLN A 185 6.18 16.47 6.54
C GLN A 185 7.15 15.48 5.89
N ILE A 186 7.24 15.44 4.55
CA ILE A 186 8.24 14.64 3.85
C ILE A 186 9.57 15.38 3.81
N TYR A 187 10.64 14.66 4.14
CA TYR A 187 12.01 15.16 4.15
C TYR A 187 12.85 14.55 3.01
N ALA A 188 13.92 15.24 2.59
CA ALA A 188 14.72 14.83 1.44
C ALA A 188 15.39 13.45 1.61
N ASN A 189 15.77 13.11 2.85
CA ASN A 189 16.33 11.80 3.19
C ASN A 189 15.36 10.65 2.93
N GLU A 190 14.04 10.87 3.01
CA GLU A 190 13.06 9.82 2.70
C GLU A 190 13.04 9.49 1.21
N ILE A 191 13.16 10.50 0.34
CA ILE A 191 13.27 10.31 -1.11
C ILE A 191 14.62 9.68 -1.46
N SER A 192 15.69 10.10 -0.80
CA SER A 192 17.01 9.47 -0.94
C SER A 192 16.96 7.97 -0.58
N THR A 193 16.33 7.63 0.56
CA THR A 193 16.16 6.24 1.01
C THR A 193 15.30 5.43 0.05
N PHE A 194 14.23 6.03 -0.50
CA PHE A 194 13.43 5.41 -1.56
C PHE A 194 14.30 5.05 -2.77
N PHE A 195 15.09 5.99 -3.29
CA PHE A 195 15.98 5.72 -4.41
C PHE A 195 17.04 4.67 -4.07
N ASP A 196 17.64 4.70 -2.88
CA ASP A 196 18.59 3.67 -2.44
C ASP A 196 17.97 2.27 -2.54
N ARG A 197 16.73 2.11 -2.05
CA ARG A 197 15.98 0.85 -2.16
C ARG A 197 15.62 0.50 -3.60
N VAL A 198 15.26 1.47 -4.44
CA VAL A 198 14.96 1.22 -5.86
C VAL A 198 16.21 0.75 -6.61
N PHE A 199 17.36 1.40 -6.42
CA PHE A 199 18.61 1.00 -7.08
C PHE A 199 19.10 -0.36 -6.60
N ASP A 200 18.90 -0.62 -5.30
CA ASP A 200 19.33 -1.85 -4.66
C ASP A 200 18.44 -3.06 -5.01
N LEU A 201 17.11 -2.92 -4.94
CA LEU A 201 16.18 -3.99 -5.30
C LEU A 201 16.05 -4.15 -6.81
N SER A 202 16.30 -3.08 -7.58
CA SER A 202 16.08 -3.03 -9.03
C SER A 202 14.71 -3.59 -9.45
N PRO A 203 13.61 -3.06 -8.89
CA PRO A 203 12.27 -3.51 -9.25
C PRO A 203 11.93 -3.02 -10.66
N GLU A 204 11.09 -3.78 -11.37
CA GLU A 204 10.57 -3.35 -12.67
C GLU A 204 9.64 -2.14 -12.54
N VAL A 205 8.89 -2.08 -11.44
CA VAL A 205 8.00 -0.98 -11.10
C VAL A 205 8.29 -0.51 -9.67
N ALA A 206 8.52 0.79 -9.49
CA ALA A 206 8.63 1.42 -8.18
C ALA A 206 7.54 2.47 -8.00
N VAL A 207 6.96 2.55 -6.82
CA VAL A 207 5.90 3.51 -6.51
C VAL A 207 6.22 4.23 -5.21
N PHE A 208 6.21 5.56 -5.24
CA PHE A 208 6.20 6.39 -4.05
C PHE A 208 4.76 6.86 -3.81
N PHE A 209 4.09 6.23 -2.86
CA PHE A 209 2.70 6.50 -2.53
C PHE A 209 2.57 7.42 -1.32
N MET A 210 1.71 8.43 -1.44
CA MET A 210 1.36 9.34 -0.35
C MET A 210 -0.14 9.32 -0.04
N ASP A 211 -0.52 9.02 1.21
CA ASP A 211 -1.92 9.06 1.65
C ASP A 211 -2.40 10.50 1.91
N THR A 212 -2.53 11.23 0.81
CA THR A 212 -2.96 12.62 0.77
C THR A 212 -3.73 12.91 -0.52
N GLU A 213 -4.61 13.90 -0.49
CA GLU A 213 -5.19 14.50 -1.71
C GLU A 213 -4.54 15.84 -2.06
N LEU A 214 -3.56 16.28 -1.25
CA LEU A 214 -2.84 17.52 -1.47
C LEU A 214 -1.96 17.44 -2.73
N ARG A 215 -1.70 18.61 -3.29
CA ARG A 215 -0.83 18.78 -4.45
C ARG A 215 0.60 18.38 -4.10
N MET A 216 1.17 17.47 -4.89
CA MET A 216 2.53 16.96 -4.78
C MET A 216 3.51 17.74 -5.66
N LYS A 217 3.03 18.37 -6.74
CA LYS A 217 3.86 19.10 -7.72
C LYS A 217 4.79 20.14 -7.08
N ASP A 218 4.37 20.78 -6.00
CA ASP A 218 5.08 21.96 -5.48
C ASP A 218 6.19 21.61 -4.49
N LYS A 219 6.22 20.37 -4.00
CA LYS A 219 7.22 19.93 -3.02
C LYS A 219 7.84 18.58 -3.38
N ILE A 220 7.02 17.55 -3.56
CA ILE A 220 7.51 16.18 -3.75
C ILE A 220 8.21 16.04 -5.09
N VAL A 221 7.60 16.54 -6.17
CA VAL A 221 8.21 16.47 -7.51
C VAL A 221 9.58 17.19 -7.54
N PRO A 222 9.72 18.45 -7.07
CA PRO A 222 11.03 19.10 -6.97
C PRO A 222 12.06 18.33 -6.14
N MET A 223 11.64 17.69 -5.05
CA MET A 223 12.57 16.89 -4.24
C MET A 223 13.04 15.63 -4.98
N PHE A 224 12.18 15.01 -5.80
CA PHE A 224 12.58 13.91 -6.69
C PHE A 224 13.56 14.39 -7.78
N GLU A 225 13.27 15.53 -8.43
CA GLU A 225 14.16 16.11 -9.44
C GLU A 225 15.53 16.48 -8.86
N GLU A 226 15.54 17.04 -7.65
CA GLU A 226 16.77 17.35 -6.91
C GLU A 226 17.58 16.08 -6.59
N GLU A 227 16.92 15.03 -6.12
CA GLU A 227 17.60 13.77 -5.81
C GLU A 227 18.16 13.09 -7.06
N LEU A 228 17.42 13.10 -8.17
CA LEU A 228 17.90 12.60 -9.46
C LEU A 228 19.11 13.39 -9.96
N ARG A 229 19.10 14.73 -9.86
CA ARG A 229 20.24 15.60 -10.21
C ARG A 229 21.50 15.28 -9.43
N LYS A 230 21.38 14.85 -8.17
CA LYS A 230 22.53 14.41 -7.36
C LYS A 230 23.09 13.06 -7.78
N ARG A 231 22.24 12.16 -8.27
CA ARG A 231 22.59 10.76 -8.56
C ARG A 231 23.03 10.52 -10.00
N LEU A 232 22.56 11.33 -10.94
CA LEU A 232 22.71 11.09 -12.37
C LEU A 232 23.28 12.32 -13.07
N LEU A 233 24.26 12.10 -13.96
CA LEU A 233 24.83 13.17 -14.80
C LEU A 233 23.79 13.78 -15.74
N SER A 234 22.87 12.96 -16.25
CA SER A 234 21.74 13.39 -17.09
C SER A 234 20.44 12.82 -16.51
N PRO A 235 19.82 13.52 -15.53
CA PRO A 235 18.65 13.01 -14.85
C PRO A 235 17.42 13.09 -15.79
N PRO A 236 16.59 12.04 -15.82
CA PRO A 236 15.33 12.10 -16.54
C PRO A 236 14.37 13.11 -15.92
N PRO A 237 13.48 13.71 -16.71
CA PRO A 237 12.44 14.57 -16.17
C PRO A 237 11.40 13.75 -15.39
N VAL A 238 10.81 14.37 -14.37
CA VAL A 238 9.60 13.86 -13.72
C VAL A 238 8.40 14.34 -14.52
N LEU A 239 7.76 13.41 -15.26
CA LEU A 239 6.66 13.73 -16.16
C LEU A 239 5.32 13.52 -15.48
N ARG A 240 4.38 14.45 -15.69
CA ARG A 240 2.99 14.29 -15.24
C ARG A 240 2.26 13.39 -16.22
N LEU A 241 1.63 12.32 -15.72
CA LEU A 241 0.71 11.52 -16.52
C LEU A 241 -0.69 12.15 -16.51
N GLU A 242 -1.23 12.39 -15.31
CA GLU A 242 -2.55 12.99 -15.12
C GLU A 242 -2.67 13.50 -13.68
N LYS A 243 -3.34 14.64 -13.45
CA LYS A 243 -3.58 15.21 -12.10
C LYS A 243 -2.32 15.11 -11.22
N GLU A 244 -2.40 14.44 -10.08
CA GLU A 244 -1.28 14.24 -9.14
C GLU A 244 -0.62 12.85 -9.30
N LEU A 245 -0.60 12.32 -10.53
CA LEU A 245 0.16 11.12 -10.91
C LEU A 245 1.33 11.53 -11.81
N PHE A 246 2.54 11.15 -11.40
CA PHE A 246 3.77 11.44 -12.11
C PHE A 246 4.58 10.17 -12.32
N HIS A 247 5.50 10.19 -13.28
CA HIS A 247 6.39 9.07 -13.56
C HIS A 247 7.77 9.52 -14.01
N ILE A 248 8.73 8.62 -13.84
CA ILE A 248 10.10 8.70 -14.33
C ILE A 248 10.40 7.39 -15.06
N TRP A 249 10.87 7.49 -16.32
CA TRP A 249 11.18 6.34 -17.19
C TRP A 249 10.05 5.29 -17.36
N ASP A 250 8.80 5.66 -17.09
CA ASP A 250 7.66 4.74 -17.09
C ASP A 250 7.80 3.55 -16.11
N LYS A 251 8.72 3.65 -15.15
CA LYS A 251 9.02 2.60 -14.16
C LYS A 251 8.86 3.08 -12.73
N ILE A 252 9.18 4.34 -12.43
CA ILE A 252 9.04 4.92 -11.10
C ILE A 252 7.84 5.86 -11.14
N PHE A 253 6.89 5.66 -10.24
CA PHE A 253 5.64 6.43 -10.17
C PHE A 253 5.53 7.17 -8.84
N ILE A 254 5.01 8.39 -8.89
CA ILE A 254 4.65 9.18 -7.72
C ILE A 254 3.13 9.33 -7.75
N ILE A 255 2.45 8.74 -6.78
CA ILE A 255 0.98 8.72 -6.70
C ILE A 255 0.51 9.19 -5.32
N ASN A 256 -0.71 9.72 -5.28
CA ASN A 256 -1.38 10.04 -4.03
C ASN A 256 -2.76 9.38 -3.95
N ALA A 257 -3.52 9.73 -2.91
CA ALA A 257 -4.84 9.19 -2.66
C ALA A 257 -5.99 9.91 -3.39
N ARG A 258 -5.68 10.93 -4.21
CA ARG A 258 -6.69 11.74 -4.88
C ARG A 258 -7.54 10.90 -5.83
N ASP A 259 -8.85 11.11 -5.77
CA ASP A 259 -9.91 10.39 -6.48
C ASP A 259 -10.05 8.91 -6.05
N SER A 260 -9.06 8.07 -6.34
CA SER A 260 -9.05 6.66 -5.96
C SER A 260 -7.63 6.09 -6.01
N ILE A 261 -7.20 5.48 -4.90
CA ILE A 261 -5.90 4.80 -4.81
C ILE A 261 -5.82 3.66 -5.84
N THR A 262 -6.86 2.83 -5.92
CA THR A 262 -6.92 1.70 -6.87
C THR A 262 -6.77 2.18 -8.30
N ASN A 263 -7.52 3.22 -8.70
CA ASN A 263 -7.44 3.78 -10.05
C ASN A 263 -6.06 4.41 -10.34
N ASN A 264 -5.43 5.05 -9.36
CA ASN A 264 -4.08 5.61 -9.54
C ASN A 264 -3.03 4.50 -9.72
N ILE A 265 -3.14 3.40 -8.97
CA ILE A 265 -2.28 2.20 -9.16
C ILE A 265 -2.53 1.59 -10.54
N GLU A 266 -3.80 1.43 -10.94
CA GLU A 266 -4.16 0.90 -12.26
C GLU A 266 -3.55 1.74 -13.39
N LYS A 267 -3.68 3.07 -13.34
CA LYS A 267 -3.10 3.97 -14.34
C LYS A 267 -1.58 3.87 -14.41
N ALA A 268 -0.90 3.73 -13.28
CA ALA A 268 0.54 3.51 -13.23
C ALA A 268 0.93 2.19 -13.93
N LEU A 269 0.23 1.10 -13.61
CA LEU A 269 0.46 -0.20 -14.24
C LEU A 269 0.18 -0.18 -15.75
N VAL A 270 -0.93 0.42 -16.17
CA VAL A 270 -1.27 0.60 -17.60
C VAL A 270 -0.16 1.37 -18.33
N ARG A 271 0.37 2.44 -17.72
CA ARG A 271 1.47 3.21 -18.30
C ARG A 271 2.73 2.35 -18.46
N TYR A 272 3.11 1.60 -17.43
CA TYR A 272 4.25 0.70 -17.44
C TYR A 272 4.15 -0.36 -18.55
N PHE A 273 3.03 -1.10 -18.61
CA PHE A 273 2.85 -2.17 -19.61
C PHE A 273 2.82 -1.64 -21.04
N ARG A 274 2.18 -0.47 -21.27
CA ARG A 274 2.17 0.16 -22.60
C ARG A 274 3.55 0.66 -23.03
N ALA A 275 4.38 1.12 -22.11
CA ALA A 275 5.74 1.52 -22.42
C ALA A 275 6.61 0.32 -22.79
N GLY A 276 6.50 -0.79 -22.05
CA GLY A 276 7.21 -2.04 -22.35
C GLY A 276 6.86 -2.65 -23.71
N ALA A 277 5.57 -2.59 -24.10
CA ALA A 277 5.10 -3.07 -25.39
C ALA A 277 5.75 -2.30 -26.57
N LYS A 278 5.97 -0.99 -26.43
CA LYS A 278 6.60 -0.17 -27.49
C LYS A 278 8.05 -0.52 -27.76
N ILE A 279 8.76 -1.08 -26.77
CA ILE A 279 10.18 -1.48 -26.89
C ILE A 279 10.32 -2.82 -27.64
N HIS A 280 9.30 -3.68 -27.60
CA HIS A 280 9.31 -4.99 -28.26
C HIS A 280 8.72 -4.96 -29.68
N SER A 281 8.16 -3.83 -30.10
CA SER A 281 7.59 -3.61 -31.44
C SER A 281 8.51 -2.83 -32.39
N SER A 282 9.76 -2.60 -31.99
CA SER A 282 10.80 -1.87 -32.73
C SER A 282 12.06 -2.70 -32.81
#